data_AF-A0A8X6L2I6-F1
#
_entry.id   AF-A0A8X6L2I6-F1
#
_cell.length_a   1.000
_cell.length_b   1.000
_cell.length_c   1.000
_cell.angle_alpha   90.00
_cell.angle_beta   90.00
_cell.angle_gamma   90.00
#
_symmetry.space_group_name_H-M   'P 1'
#
loop_
_entity.id
_entity.type
_entity.pdbx_description
1 polymer ?
#
loop_
_entity_poly.entity_id
_entity_poly.type
_entity_poly.pdbx_seq_one_letter_code
_entity_poly.pdbx_strand_id
1 'polypeptide(L)'
;MFLDCVYQIHQQFPCSFEFNEQFLVTLFEHAYASQFGTFLGNCDKNRSDWKLAERTVSLWSMLNRTDVLLTYLNPMYEPNNNVIWPTVAPQSLILWSGMYLRWVIDQKPVNEAWSTIAEIRDREKELQSKAAKLRRTLMELQREVADAGIISPTNIDLLPLDSS
;
A
#
# COMPACT_ATOMS: atom_id res chain seq x y z
N MET A 1 0.41 10.23 19.33
CA MET A 1 0.79 8.91 19.85
C MET A 1 0.22 7.78 19.00
N PHE A 2 -1.11 7.66 18.82
CA PHE A 2 -1.69 6.60 17.99
C PHE A 2 -1.08 6.48 16.58
N LEU A 3 -1.01 7.59 15.84
CA LEU A 3 -0.44 7.58 14.47
C LEU A 3 1.05 7.19 14.45
N ASP A 4 1.81 7.53 15.49
CA ASP A 4 3.20 7.10 15.61
C ASP A 4 3.27 5.58 15.82
N CYS A 5 2.43 5.02 16.69
CA CYS A 5 2.34 3.56 16.84
C CYS A 5 1.97 2.86 15.52
N VAL A 6 1.01 3.41 14.75
CA VAL A 6 0.66 2.88 13.42
C VAL A 6 1.86 2.95 12.48
N TYR A 7 2.60 4.06 12.48
CA TYR A 7 3.84 4.20 11.73
C TYR A 7 4.88 3.14 12.12
N GLN A 8 5.10 2.89 13.42
CA GLN A 8 6.04 1.85 13.87
C GLN A 8 5.66 0.46 13.35
N ILE A 9 4.37 0.11 13.36
CA ILE A 9 3.89 -1.18 12.84
C ILE A 9 4.03 -1.22 11.30
N HIS A 10 3.70 -0.13 10.61
CA HIS A 10 3.88 0.00 9.16
C HIS A 10 5.34 -0.22 8.75
N GLN A 11 6.30 0.30 9.51
CA GLN A 11 7.74 0.11 9.22
C GLN A 11 8.20 -1.35 9.43
N GLN A 12 7.61 -2.06 10.39
CA GLN A 12 7.91 -3.48 10.60
C GLN A 12 7.22 -4.40 9.58
N PHE A 13 6.09 -3.98 9.02
CA PHE A 13 5.27 -4.75 8.08
C PHE A 13 4.93 -3.92 6.82
N PRO A 14 5.92 -3.59 5.98
CA PRO A 14 5.77 -2.64 4.88
C PRO A 14 4.78 -3.09 3.80
N CYS A 15 4.47 -4.39 3.68
CA CYS A 15 3.51 -4.90 2.68
C CYS A 15 2.08 -5.07 3.23
N SER A 16 1.87 -4.99 4.55
CA SER A 16 0.57 -5.34 5.16
C SER A 16 -0.45 -4.21 5.22
N PHE A 17 -0.04 -2.97 4.88
CA PHE A 17 -0.92 -1.80 4.90
C PHE A 17 -1.14 -1.25 3.50
N GLU A 18 -2.41 -0.95 3.18
CA GLU A 18 -2.81 -0.38 1.89
C GLU A 18 -2.40 1.08 1.75
N PHE A 19 -2.33 1.82 2.85
CA PHE A 19 -1.91 3.22 2.86
C PHE A 19 -0.40 3.35 3.09
N ASN A 20 0.18 4.44 2.61
CA ASN A 20 1.58 4.80 2.80
C ASN A 20 1.80 5.78 3.97
N GLU A 21 3.06 6.14 4.23
CA GLU A 21 3.43 7.09 5.29
C GLU A 21 2.79 8.48 5.10
N GLN A 22 2.69 8.97 3.87
CA GLN A 22 2.14 10.30 3.57
C GLN A 22 0.69 10.41 4.03
N PHE A 23 -0.09 9.33 3.95
CA PHE A 23 -1.44 9.28 4.47
C PHE A 23 -1.49 9.56 5.98
N LEU A 24 -0.58 8.95 6.75
CA LEU A 24 -0.49 9.16 8.19
C LEU A 24 -0.06 10.59 8.54
N VAL A 25 0.88 11.16 7.76
CA VAL A 25 1.30 12.57 7.91
C VAL A 25 0.13 13.52 7.64
N THR A 26 -0.63 13.30 6.55
CA THR A 26 -1.81 14.09 6.22
C THR A 26 -2.90 13.99 7.29
N LEU A 27 -3.16 12.80 7.84
CA LEU A 27 -4.07 12.63 8.97
C LEU A 27 -3.62 13.42 10.21
N PHE A 28 -2.32 13.39 10.51
CA PHE A 28 -1.76 14.15 11.62
C PHE A 28 -1.97 15.65 11.41
N GLU A 29 -1.63 16.19 10.24
CA GLU A 29 -1.81 17.62 9.93
C GLU A 29 -3.26 18.06 10.08
N HIS A 30 -4.19 17.32 9.47
CA HIS A 30 -5.61 17.65 9.53
C HIS A 30 -6.28 17.36 10.88
N ALA A 31 -5.64 16.62 11.79
CA ALA A 31 -6.11 16.49 13.16
C ALA A 31 -5.78 17.73 14.00
N TYR A 32 -4.65 18.40 13.75
CA TYR A 32 -4.22 19.59 14.50
C TYR A 32 -4.69 20.90 13.87
N ALA A 33 -4.64 20.99 12.54
CA ALA A 33 -5.03 22.17 11.79
C ALA A 33 -5.82 21.72 10.55
N SER A 34 -7.14 21.72 10.67
CA SER A 34 -8.03 21.25 9.60
C SER A 34 -8.85 22.35 8.98
N GLN A 35 -9.09 22.20 7.67
CA GLN A 35 -10.20 22.85 6.98
C GLN A 35 -11.47 21.98 7.00
N PHE A 36 -11.39 20.78 7.59
CA PHE A 36 -12.46 19.79 7.61
C PHE A 36 -13.09 19.64 9.00
N GLY A 37 -14.35 19.21 9.06
CA GLY A 37 -15.03 18.94 10.34
C GLY A 37 -14.83 17.54 10.90
N THR A 38 -14.03 16.70 10.25
CA THR A 38 -13.85 15.28 10.63
C THR A 38 -13.39 15.11 12.08
N PHE A 39 -12.47 15.95 12.54
CA PHE A 39 -11.88 15.85 13.89
C PHE A 39 -12.33 16.98 14.83
N LEU A 40 -13.35 17.76 14.46
CA LEU A 40 -13.89 18.80 15.32
C LEU A 40 -14.88 18.23 16.34
N GLY A 41 -14.83 18.77 17.56
CA GLY A 41 -15.68 18.35 18.68
C GLY A 41 -15.06 17.23 19.53
N ASN A 42 -15.57 17.08 20.75
CA ASN A 42 -15.04 16.12 21.74
C ASN A 42 -15.90 14.85 21.89
N CYS A 43 -17.10 14.86 21.33
CA CYS A 43 -18.04 13.75 21.34
C CYS A 43 -19.09 13.93 20.24
N ASP A 44 -19.77 12.85 19.86
CA ASP A 44 -20.74 12.89 18.75
C ASP A 44 -21.94 13.81 19.04
N LYS A 45 -22.35 13.95 20.30
CA LYS A 45 -23.40 14.89 20.69
C LYS A 45 -23.07 16.32 20.25
N ASN A 46 -21.88 16.83 20.59
CA ASN A 46 -21.46 18.17 20.21
C ASN A 46 -21.41 18.33 18.68
N ARG A 47 -20.99 17.27 17.97
CA ARG A 47 -20.90 17.28 16.50
C ARG A 47 -22.29 17.40 15.86
N SER A 48 -23.29 16.73 16.43
CA SER A 48 -24.70 16.85 16.04
C SER A 48 -25.27 18.23 16.37
N ASP A 49 -25.05 18.72 17.59
CA ASP A 49 -25.56 20.03 18.05
C ASP A 49 -25.02 21.18 17.18
N TRP A 50 -23.76 21.09 16.76
CA TRP A 50 -23.13 22.07 15.87
C TRP A 50 -23.40 21.84 14.38
N LYS A 51 -24.09 20.75 14.01
CA LYS A 51 -24.40 20.36 12.64
C LYS A 51 -23.17 20.28 11.74
N LEU A 52 -22.08 19.71 12.25
CA LEU A 52 -20.80 19.70 11.52
C LEU A 52 -20.90 19.01 10.16
N ALA A 53 -21.68 17.93 10.04
CA ALA A 53 -21.86 17.21 8.78
C ALA A 53 -22.51 18.08 7.68
N GLU A 54 -23.34 19.07 8.04
CA GLU A 54 -23.99 19.99 7.11
C GLU A 54 -23.15 21.24 6.84
N ARG A 55 -22.36 21.67 7.84
CA ARG A 55 -21.63 22.94 7.82
C ARG A 55 -20.18 22.83 7.37
N THR A 56 -19.64 21.62 7.32
CA THR A 56 -18.23 21.38 7.01
C THR A 56 -18.09 20.19 6.09
N VAL A 57 -16.96 20.13 5.39
CA VAL A 57 -16.60 18.98 4.53
C VAL A 57 -15.88 17.93 5.36
N SER A 58 -16.09 16.66 5.03
CA SER A 58 -15.34 15.53 5.59
C SER A 58 -13.97 15.41 4.91
N LEU A 59 -12.91 15.25 5.70
CA LEU A 59 -11.57 14.92 5.22
C LEU A 59 -11.59 13.66 4.33
N TRP A 60 -12.40 12.67 4.69
CA TRP A 60 -12.52 11.43 3.92
C TRP A 60 -13.08 11.67 2.52
N SER A 61 -13.91 12.70 2.34
CA SER A 61 -14.41 13.08 1.01
C SER A 61 -13.29 13.61 0.11
N MET A 62 -12.24 14.23 0.67
CA MET A 62 -11.04 14.61 -0.08
C MET A 62 -10.16 13.39 -0.36
N LEU A 63 -9.85 12.61 0.69
CA LEU A 63 -8.91 11.49 0.59
C LEU A 63 -9.40 10.38 -0.36
N ASN A 64 -10.72 10.17 -0.45
CA ASN A 64 -11.30 9.14 -1.30
C ASN A 64 -11.49 9.57 -2.76
N ARG A 65 -11.08 10.79 -3.14
CA ARG A 65 -11.06 11.16 -4.56
C ARG A 65 -9.97 10.36 -5.28
N THR A 66 -10.26 9.81 -6.45
CA THR A 66 -9.37 8.88 -7.16
C THR A 66 -7.97 9.45 -7.40
N ASP A 67 -7.86 10.72 -7.81
CA ASP A 67 -6.60 11.42 -8.04
C ASP A 67 -5.74 11.54 -6.79
N VAL A 68 -6.39 11.74 -5.63
CA VAL A 68 -5.74 11.91 -4.34
C VAL A 68 -5.44 10.55 -3.70
N LEU A 69 -6.39 9.61 -3.76
CA LEU A 69 -6.27 8.29 -3.14
C LEU A 69 -5.06 7.52 -3.68
N LEU A 70 -4.82 7.55 -4.99
CA LEU A 70 -3.71 6.84 -5.62
C LEU A 70 -2.33 7.29 -5.10
N THR A 71 -2.19 8.54 -4.62
CA THR A 71 -0.92 9.02 -4.05
C THR A 71 -0.68 8.54 -2.62
N TYR A 72 -1.73 8.05 -1.96
CA TYR A 72 -1.69 7.50 -0.61
C TYR A 72 -1.63 5.98 -0.57
N LEU A 73 -1.76 5.30 -1.71
CA LEU A 73 -1.66 3.85 -1.77
C LEU A 73 -0.19 3.41 -1.68
N ASN A 74 0.02 2.36 -0.92
CA ASN A 74 1.30 1.69 -0.80
C ASN A 74 1.51 0.80 -2.03
N PRO A 75 2.53 1.09 -2.87
CA PRO A 75 2.78 0.30 -4.05
C PRO A 75 3.09 -1.14 -3.71
N MET A 76 3.58 -1.46 -2.50
CA MET A 76 3.98 -2.78 -1.99
C MET A 76 2.88 -3.55 -1.24
N TYR A 77 1.66 -3.00 -1.16
CA TYR A 77 0.57 -3.66 -0.43
C TYR A 77 0.26 -5.06 -0.97
N GLU A 78 0.12 -6.02 -0.05
CA GLU A 78 -0.33 -7.38 -0.26
C GLU A 78 -1.35 -7.74 0.83
N PRO A 79 -2.55 -8.23 0.45
CA PRO A 79 -3.55 -8.62 1.42
C PRO A 79 -3.02 -9.67 2.40
N ASN A 80 -2.80 -9.26 3.65
CA ASN A 80 -2.33 -10.14 4.71
C ASN A 80 -3.47 -10.44 5.67
N ASN A 81 -3.98 -11.68 5.65
CA ASN A 81 -5.05 -12.12 6.54
C ASN A 81 -4.55 -12.60 7.91
N ASN A 82 -3.23 -12.58 8.14
CA ASN A 82 -2.64 -13.03 9.40
C ASN A 82 -2.64 -11.92 10.46
N VAL A 83 -2.65 -12.32 11.73
CA VAL A 83 -2.51 -11.38 12.84
C VAL A 83 -1.09 -10.82 12.87
N ILE A 84 -0.98 -9.50 12.91
CA ILE A 84 0.30 -8.80 13.01
C ILE A 84 0.76 -8.76 14.47
N TRP A 85 1.97 -9.24 14.73
CA TRP A 85 2.60 -9.23 16.06
C TRP A 85 3.88 -8.39 16.02
N PRO A 86 3.81 -7.07 16.25
CA PRO A 86 4.97 -6.20 16.16
C PRO A 86 5.91 -6.37 17.36
N THR A 87 7.20 -6.14 17.14
CA THR A 87 8.18 -6.01 18.22
C THR A 87 8.01 -4.66 18.90
N VAL A 88 7.94 -4.70 20.23
CA VAL A 88 7.90 -3.51 21.10
C VAL A 88 9.25 -3.21 21.73
N ALA A 89 10.31 -3.89 21.28
CA ALA A 89 11.65 -3.68 21.79
C ALA A 89 12.12 -2.26 21.43
N PRO A 90 12.75 -1.50 22.36
CA PRO A 90 13.16 -0.13 22.09
C PRO A 90 14.09 0.02 20.88
N GLN A 91 14.95 -0.98 20.63
CA GLN A 91 15.85 -1.02 19.47
C GLN A 91 15.14 -1.21 18.13
N SER A 92 13.88 -1.65 18.15
CA SER A 92 13.05 -1.85 16.96
C SER A 92 12.17 -0.64 16.64
N LEU A 93 12.14 0.35 17.52
CA LEU A 93 11.42 1.60 17.30
C LEU A 93 12.34 2.60 16.62
N ILE A 94 11.84 3.23 15.57
CA ILE A 94 12.59 4.24 14.82
C ILE A 94 11.94 5.60 14.98
N LEU A 95 12.76 6.66 14.96
CA LEU A 95 12.21 8.01 14.92
C LEU A 95 11.49 8.22 13.59
N TRP A 96 10.24 8.66 13.66
CA TRP A 96 9.47 9.04 12.47
C TRP A 96 9.99 10.36 11.88
N SER A 97 11.08 10.29 11.14
CA SER A 97 11.80 11.42 10.56
C SER A 97 10.93 12.23 9.59
N GLY A 98 10.14 11.56 8.75
CA GLY A 98 9.22 12.18 7.80
C GLY A 98 8.13 13.04 8.44
N MET A 99 7.85 12.84 9.74
CA MET A 99 6.91 13.66 10.50
C MET A 99 7.62 14.66 11.41
N TYR A 100 8.50 14.19 12.30
CA TYR A 100 9.10 15.02 13.35
C TYR A 100 10.28 15.86 12.86
N LEU A 101 10.99 15.38 11.83
CA LEU A 101 12.16 16.05 11.26
C LEU A 101 11.92 16.60 9.84
N ARG A 102 10.66 16.68 9.41
CA ARG A 102 10.28 17.09 8.04
C ARG A 102 10.82 18.45 7.61
N TRP A 103 11.04 19.36 8.56
CA TRP A 103 11.56 20.72 8.33
C TRP A 103 13.08 20.82 8.49
N VAL A 104 13.71 19.77 8.99
CA VAL A 104 15.15 19.73 9.33
C VAL A 104 15.92 18.86 8.34
N ILE A 105 15.30 17.78 7.86
CA ILE A 105 15.90 16.79 6.95
C ILE A 105 15.22 16.85 5.59
N ASP A 106 16.02 16.83 4.53
CA ASP A 106 15.53 16.67 3.17
C ASP A 106 14.94 15.26 2.96
N GLN A 107 13.64 15.19 2.69
CA GLN A 107 12.91 13.94 2.48
C GLN A 107 12.99 13.43 1.04
N LYS A 108 13.58 14.19 0.11
CA LYS A 108 13.68 13.80 -1.31
C LYS A 108 14.27 12.40 -1.52
N PRO A 109 15.37 11.99 -0.86
CA PRO A 109 15.95 10.67 -1.10
C PRO A 109 14.98 9.53 -0.77
N VAL A 110 14.19 9.67 0.30
CA VAL A 110 13.19 8.68 0.70
C VAL A 110 12.04 8.65 -0.30
N ASN A 111 11.56 9.81 -0.73
CA ASN A 111 10.50 9.91 -1.74
C ASN A 111 10.94 9.32 -3.10
N GLU A 112 12.17 9.57 -3.51
CA GLU A 112 12.75 9.00 -4.74
C GLU A 112 12.91 7.48 -4.64
N ALA A 113 13.32 6.96 -3.49
CA ALA A 113 13.35 5.53 -3.23
C ALA A 113 11.96 4.89 -3.37
N TRP A 114 10.92 5.51 -2.80
CA TRP A 114 9.53 5.03 -2.93
C TRP A 114 9.03 5.09 -4.38
N SER A 115 9.35 6.15 -5.13
CA SER A 115 9.02 6.24 -6.55
C SER A 115 9.69 5.10 -7.34
N THR A 116 10.96 4.82 -7.04
CA THR A 116 11.70 3.72 -7.67
C THR A 116 11.07 2.37 -7.35
N ILE A 117 10.66 2.14 -6.10
CA ILE A 117 9.96 0.92 -5.68
C ILE A 117 8.63 0.75 -6.45
N ALA A 118 7.85 1.82 -6.58
CA ALA A 118 6.60 1.79 -7.33
C ALA A 118 6.83 1.39 -8.80
N GLU A 119 7.83 1.99 -9.46
CA GLU A 119 8.18 1.64 -10.83
C GLU A 119 8.65 0.18 -10.96
N ILE A 120 9.43 -0.32 -9.99
CA ILE A 120 9.88 -1.72 -9.99
C ILE A 120 8.67 -2.65 -9.90
N ARG A 121 7.71 -2.37 -9.02
CA ARG A 121 6.52 -3.21 -8.86
C ARG A 121 5.60 -3.18 -10.08
N ASP A 122 5.51 -2.04 -10.77
CA ASP A 122 4.77 -1.96 -12.03
C ASP A 122 5.43 -2.76 -13.15
N ARG A 123 6.76 -2.69 -13.28
CA ARG A 123 7.53 -3.52 -14.22
C ARG A 123 7.39 -5.01 -13.89
N GLU A 124 7.39 -5.38 -12.62
CA GLU A 124 7.18 -6.75 -12.17
C GLU A 124 5.81 -7.28 -12.63
N LYS A 125 4.73 -6.52 -12.39
CA LYS A 125 3.39 -6.88 -12.86
C LYS A 125 3.32 -7.04 -14.37
N GLU A 126 3.99 -6.16 -15.11
CA GLU A 126 4.06 -6.24 -16.57
C GLU A 126 4.77 -7.54 -17.01
N LEU A 127 5.93 -7.85 -16.42
CA LEU A 127 6.70 -9.05 -16.70
C LEU A 127 5.93 -10.33 -16.34
N GLN A 128 5.25 -10.37 -15.20
CA GLN A 128 4.37 -11.48 -14.80
C GLN A 128 3.25 -11.69 -15.82
N SER A 129 2.63 -10.61 -16.33
CA SER A 129 1.60 -10.70 -17.36
C SER A 129 2.14 -11.28 -18.68
N LYS A 130 3.36 -10.90 -19.07
CA LYS A 130 4.04 -11.41 -20.28
C LYS A 130 4.40 -12.88 -20.12
N ALA A 131 4.96 -13.27 -18.97
CA ALA A 131 5.27 -14.66 -18.65
C ALA A 131 4.01 -15.54 -18.68
N ALA A 132 2.89 -15.07 -18.12
CA ALA A 132 1.62 -15.78 -18.15
C ALA A 132 1.11 -15.99 -19.60
N LYS A 133 1.23 -14.98 -20.47
CA LYS A 133 0.85 -15.09 -21.89
C LYS A 133 1.73 -16.12 -22.62
N LEU A 134 3.06 -16.04 -22.47
CA LEU A 134 3.99 -16.96 -23.11
C LEU A 134 3.77 -18.41 -22.67
N ARG A 135 3.49 -18.65 -21.38
CA ARG A 135 3.16 -19.99 -20.87
C ARG A 135 1.89 -20.55 -21.53
N ARG A 136 0.86 -19.73 -21.74
CA ARG A 136 -0.36 -20.16 -22.46
C ARG A 136 -0.07 -20.54 -23.91
N THR A 137 0.70 -19.71 -24.62
CA THR A 137 1.09 -20.01 -26.01
C THR A 137 1.94 -21.27 -26.13
N LEU A 138 2.87 -21.49 -25.19
CA LEU A 138 3.65 -22.73 -25.15
C LEU A 138 2.76 -23.96 -24.93
N MET A 139 1.78 -23.88 -24.03
CA MET A 139 0.82 -24.98 -23.80
C MET A 139 -0.03 -25.28 -25.05
N GLU A 140 -0.47 -24.25 -25.77
CA GLU A 140 -1.22 -24.41 -27.03
C GLU A 140 -0.38 -25.07 -28.12
N LEU A 141 0.84 -24.59 -28.35
CA LEU A 141 1.77 -25.17 -29.34
C LEU A 141 2.16 -26.61 -28.98
N GLN A 142 2.39 -26.91 -27.69
CA GLN A 142 2.65 -28.27 -27.24
C GLN A 142 1.47 -29.20 -27.53
N ARG A 143 0.23 -28.73 -27.37
CA ARG A 143 -0.97 -29.50 -27.72
C ARG A 143 -1.04 -29.78 -29.22
N GLU A 144 -0.82 -28.77 -30.05
CA GLU A 144 -0.82 -28.92 -31.51
C GLU A 144 0.24 -29.92 -31.99
N VAL A 145 1.44 -29.87 -31.41
CA VAL A 145 2.54 -30.79 -31.73
C VAL A 145 2.26 -32.22 -31.27
N ALA A 146 1.57 -32.40 -30.13
CA ALA A 146 1.10 -33.71 -29.67
C ALA A 146 0.02 -34.27 -30.59
N ASP A 147 -0.95 -33.45 -31.01
CA ASP A 147 -2.02 -33.83 -31.95
C ASP A 147 -1.46 -34.18 -33.34
N ALA A 148 -0.37 -33.52 -33.76
CA ALA A 148 0.34 -33.81 -35.01
C ALA A 148 1.23 -35.07 -34.94
N GLY A 149 1.37 -35.72 -33.78
CA GLY A 149 2.10 -36.98 -33.61
C GLY A 149 3.63 -36.87 -33.66
N ILE A 150 4.20 -35.67 -33.45
CA ILE A 150 5.63 -35.39 -33.65
C ILE A 150 6.47 -35.65 -32.38
N ILE A 151 5.87 -35.68 -31.18
CA ILE A 151 6.59 -35.87 -29.89
C ILE A 151 5.78 -36.75 -28.91
N SER A 152 6.41 -37.73 -28.26
CA SER A 152 5.88 -38.48 -27.09
C SER A 152 5.91 -37.59 -25.84
N PRO A 153 4.91 -37.62 -24.93
CA PRO A 153 4.80 -36.65 -23.84
C PRO A 153 5.97 -36.78 -22.87
N THR A 154 7.01 -35.97 -23.06
CA THR A 154 8.08 -35.83 -22.09
C THR A 154 7.55 -35.02 -20.92
N ASN A 155 7.24 -35.72 -19.83
CA ASN A 155 6.96 -35.15 -18.51
C ASN A 155 8.11 -34.19 -18.13
N ILE A 156 7.90 -32.90 -18.32
CA ILE A 156 8.63 -31.87 -17.60
C ILE A 156 7.58 -31.26 -16.69
N ASP A 157 7.59 -31.69 -15.43
CA ASP A 157 6.78 -31.10 -14.37
C ASP A 157 7.04 -29.59 -14.34
N LEU A 158 6.16 -28.83 -15.00
CA LEU A 158 6.06 -27.40 -14.81
C LEU A 158 5.53 -27.21 -13.40
N LEU A 159 6.47 -27.04 -12.45
CA LEU A 159 6.19 -26.72 -11.06
C LEU A 159 5.08 -25.65 -10.99
N PRO A 160 4.03 -25.88 -10.19
CA PRO A 160 3.01 -24.86 -9.95
C PRO A 160 3.69 -23.63 -9.35
N LEU A 161 3.32 -22.45 -9.86
CA LEU A 161 3.56 -21.21 -9.14
C LEU A 161 2.56 -21.19 -7.97
N ASP A 162 2.94 -21.80 -6.85
CA ASP A 162 2.32 -21.49 -5.56
C ASP A 162 3.39 -21.30 -4.49
N SER A 163 3.12 -20.28 -3.67
CA SER A 163 3.81 -19.82 -2.46
C SER A 163 5.17 -19.12 -2.61
N SER A 164 5.13 -17.79 -2.73
CA SER A 164 5.53 -16.88 -1.64
C SER A 164 5.01 -15.49 -1.92
#